data_AF-A0A1Y3E8Z7-F1
#
_entry.id   AF-A0A1Y3E8Z7-F1
#
_cell.length_a   1.000
_cell.length_b   1.000
_cell.length_c   1.000
_cell.angle_alpha   90.00
_cell.angle_beta   90.00
_cell.angle_gamma   90.00
#
_symmetry.space_group_name_H-M   'P 1'
#
loop_
_entity.id
_entity.type
_entity.pdbx_description
1 polymer ?
#
loop_
_entity_poly.entity_id
_entity_poly.type
_entity_poly.pdbx_seq_one_letter_code
_entity_poly.pdbx_strand_id
1 'polypeptide(L)'
;MHVVDNIENANKATFYLLEECVNVNSNVTIDEGEVEEIIYANGTTLLEPIHEKCSVERFSFSASRSAKRTGAMFYCTHLEICISYCRMTISPVVCNAVLFSQSEGICTLLNYEGRRQNKGKLTKNFISEFFVLYDCRYAEAAVESELLGLDNYTISEHYHSQIKLYSSTRVISCEIYRLPFVEKFLSMRVSLWLTNIFKECLQLCIFTNSTNEKCNSVYYSKKMGTCLILNIANESDLLMENTSSDSLSFLYYISNCTESEYDKSSDLSFDYETDSSPEYSESELEYQLDEIVRENYNVETSLSFVIGNTILEQDILNSSAMRIVKFYDFMEICITEKLNFELLEYVVASEVAERCWSLNSCLLTCRSSVLRTGCRGVLFSRQSSRCHLLRIGDIFDHIIVNPEDEVVRLISCKKDREDERTNNPEPLRYYIEEIHQVCQIELYISSVLSSWIPISTIEDVDSFQKCLKFCATHKQCSAFNFSNVKLCTLFESGSVNNMYNKPNNSVFAEVLYCEPGTVIDLIY
;
A
#
# COMPACT_ATOMS: atom_id res chain seq x y z
N MET A 1 -1.63 -27.36 5.97
CA MET A 1 -0.32 -27.71 5.43
C MET A 1 0.06 -29.06 5.99
N HIS A 2 0.76 -29.83 5.20
CA HIS A 2 1.37 -31.05 5.67
C HIS A 2 2.83 -30.81 5.39
N VAL A 3 3.61 -30.56 6.43
CA VAL A 3 5.05 -30.41 6.29
C VAL A 3 5.63 -31.80 6.13
N VAL A 4 6.13 -32.11 4.93
CA VAL A 4 7.01 -33.26 4.72
C VAL A 4 8.44 -32.74 4.85
N ASP A 5 9.01 -32.89 6.04
CA ASP A 5 10.42 -32.66 6.26
C ASP A 5 11.23 -33.83 5.70
N ASN A 6 11.90 -33.58 4.58
CA ASN A 6 13.11 -34.33 4.24
C ASN A 6 14.30 -33.38 4.40
N ILE A 7 14.90 -33.42 5.59
CA ILE A 7 16.19 -32.80 5.85
C ILE A 7 17.27 -33.68 5.24
N GLU A 8 18.04 -33.13 4.30
CA GLU A 8 19.49 -33.30 4.31
C GLU A 8 20.17 -32.20 3.47
N ASN A 9 20.80 -31.26 4.20
CA ASN A 9 21.89 -30.36 3.83
C ASN A 9 21.72 -29.25 2.76
N ALA A 10 22.16 -28.07 3.20
CA ALA A 10 22.65 -26.89 2.48
C ALA A 10 21.64 -25.90 1.87
N ASN A 11 21.71 -24.66 2.37
CA ASN A 11 21.28 -23.40 1.75
C ASN A 11 20.09 -23.48 0.80
N LYS A 12 18.86 -23.46 1.31
CA LYS A 12 17.68 -23.28 0.46
C LYS A 12 16.75 -22.24 1.04
N ALA A 13 16.38 -21.28 0.19
CA ALA A 13 15.19 -20.47 0.36
C ALA A 13 14.00 -21.41 0.64
N THR A 14 13.22 -21.08 1.66
CA THR A 14 11.99 -21.78 1.97
C THR A 14 10.96 -21.41 0.91
N PHE A 15 10.58 -22.36 0.07
CA PHE A 15 9.51 -22.19 -0.91
C PHE A 15 8.19 -22.66 -0.29
N TYR A 16 7.12 -21.91 -0.52
CA TYR A 16 5.76 -22.28 -0.13
C TYR A 16 4.95 -22.56 -1.38
N LEU A 17 4.51 -23.81 -1.56
CA LEU A 17 3.61 -24.21 -2.63
C LEU A 17 2.17 -24.00 -2.15
N LEU A 18 1.42 -23.11 -2.81
CA LEU A 18 -0.02 -22.96 -2.56
C LEU A 18 -0.76 -24.10 -3.27
N GLU A 19 -0.89 -25.24 -2.60
CA GLU A 19 -1.47 -26.46 -3.18
C GLU A 19 -2.99 -26.40 -3.30
N GLU A 20 -3.68 -25.87 -2.29
CA GLU A 20 -5.15 -25.80 -2.25
C GLU A 20 -5.66 -24.50 -1.61
N CYS A 21 -6.39 -23.70 -2.37
CA CYS A 21 -7.21 -22.61 -1.83
C CYS A 21 -8.53 -23.19 -1.33
N VAL A 22 -8.62 -23.44 -0.03
CA VAL A 22 -9.86 -23.98 0.54
C VAL A 22 -10.79 -22.85 0.97
N ASN A 23 -12.07 -22.99 0.65
CA ASN A 23 -13.10 -22.07 1.12
C ASN A 23 -13.02 -21.96 2.66
N VAL A 24 -13.12 -20.74 3.22
CA VAL A 24 -13.02 -20.47 4.67
C VAL A 24 -14.00 -21.33 5.48
N ASN A 25 -15.12 -21.74 4.85
CA ASN A 25 -16.15 -22.59 5.44
C ASN A 25 -15.86 -24.11 5.35
N SER A 26 -14.71 -24.50 4.80
CA SER A 26 -14.31 -25.90 4.69
C SER A 26 -13.69 -26.42 6.00
N ASN A 27 -13.92 -27.70 6.29
CA ASN A 27 -13.37 -28.37 7.47
C ASN A 27 -11.89 -28.77 7.32
N VAL A 28 -11.16 -28.25 6.33
CA VAL A 28 -9.78 -28.67 6.02
C VAL A 28 -8.79 -28.03 7.00
N THR A 29 -8.02 -28.84 7.72
CA THR A 29 -6.96 -28.36 8.64
C THR A 29 -5.80 -27.78 7.84
N ILE A 30 -5.55 -26.49 8.01
CA ILE A 30 -4.37 -25.80 7.48
C ILE A 30 -3.38 -25.73 8.66
N ASP A 31 -2.12 -25.97 8.36
CA ASP A 31 -0.98 -26.06 9.27
C ASP A 31 -0.16 -24.86 8.79
N GLU A 32 0.24 -23.99 9.70
CA GLU A 32 0.95 -22.75 9.37
C GLU A 32 2.31 -22.74 10.09
N GLY A 33 2.89 -23.91 10.32
CA GLY A 33 4.10 -24.03 11.13
C GLY A 33 3.72 -23.99 12.61
N GLU A 34 3.72 -25.17 13.22
CA GLU A 34 3.35 -25.36 14.61
C GLU A 34 4.60 -25.37 15.50
N VAL A 35 4.58 -24.57 16.57
CA VAL A 35 5.53 -24.74 17.68
C VAL A 35 4.74 -25.14 18.93
N GLU A 36 5.15 -26.24 19.56
CA GLU A 36 4.57 -26.69 20.83
C GLU A 36 5.08 -25.81 21.97
N GLU A 37 4.24 -24.87 22.42
CA GLU A 37 4.51 -24.06 23.60
C GLU A 37 3.24 -23.95 24.44
N ILE A 38 3.38 -24.03 25.77
CA ILE A 38 2.26 -23.89 26.70
C ILE A 38 2.05 -22.40 26.96
N ILE A 39 1.08 -21.81 26.27
CA ILE A 39 0.78 -20.37 26.37
C ILE A 39 -0.51 -20.18 27.19
N TYR A 40 -0.44 -19.31 28.21
CA TYR A 40 -1.62 -18.95 29.01
C TYR A 40 -2.50 -17.94 28.24
N ALA A 41 -3.80 -18.24 28.14
CA ALA A 41 -4.71 -17.72 27.12
C ALA A 41 -5.38 -16.36 27.40
N ASN A 42 -5.20 -15.74 28.57
CA ASN A 42 -5.99 -14.58 28.99
C ASN A 42 -5.10 -13.53 29.64
N GLY A 43 -5.20 -12.29 29.18
CA GLY A 43 -4.46 -11.15 29.71
C GLY A 43 -5.30 -9.88 29.70
N THR A 44 -4.84 -8.89 30.46
CA THR A 44 -5.30 -7.50 30.30
C THR A 44 -4.24 -6.76 29.51
N THR A 45 -4.63 -6.18 28.39
CA THR A 45 -3.73 -5.41 27.51
C THR A 45 -4.07 -3.94 27.61
N LEU A 46 -3.04 -3.11 27.80
CA LEU A 46 -3.13 -1.66 27.75
C LEU A 46 -3.06 -1.21 26.29
N LEU A 47 -4.11 -0.53 25.83
CA LEU A 47 -4.20 0.06 24.50
C LEU A 47 -3.83 1.53 24.58
N GLU A 48 -2.52 1.77 24.69
CA GLU A 48 -1.95 3.12 24.74
C GLU A 48 -2.43 4.04 23.62
N PRO A 49 -2.61 3.60 22.35
CA PRO A 49 -3.07 4.48 21.27
C PRO A 49 -4.43 5.14 21.50
N ILE A 50 -5.29 4.51 22.30
CA ILE A 50 -6.67 4.97 22.53
C ILE A 50 -7.03 5.12 24.02
N HIS A 51 -6.02 5.01 24.89
CA HIS A 51 -6.11 5.13 26.34
C HIS A 51 -7.18 4.22 26.99
N GLU A 52 -7.29 2.98 26.48
CA GLU A 52 -8.15 1.93 27.03
C GLU A 52 -7.31 0.78 27.61
N LYS A 53 -7.93 -0.02 28.47
CA LYS A 53 -7.46 -1.37 28.82
C LYS A 53 -8.55 -2.36 28.45
N CYS A 54 -8.17 -3.44 27.77
CA CYS A 54 -9.08 -4.50 27.35
C CYS A 54 -8.68 -5.83 27.97
N SER A 55 -9.66 -6.65 28.29
CA SER A 55 -9.42 -8.07 28.53
C SER A 55 -9.32 -8.75 27.18
N VAL A 56 -8.19 -9.40 26.90
CA VAL A 56 -7.95 -10.06 25.62
C VAL A 56 -7.80 -11.55 25.89
N GLU A 57 -8.54 -12.34 25.14
CA GLU A 57 -8.45 -13.78 25.18
C GLU A 57 -7.91 -14.29 23.84
N ARG A 58 -6.86 -15.09 23.91
CA ARG A 58 -6.27 -15.73 22.75
C ARG A 58 -7.02 -17.03 22.46
N PHE A 59 -7.47 -17.16 21.22
CA PHE A 59 -8.17 -18.34 20.73
C PHE A 59 -7.26 -19.14 19.79
N SER A 60 -7.64 -20.39 19.51
CA SER A 60 -6.97 -21.16 18.46
C SER A 60 -7.17 -20.49 17.12
N PHE A 61 -6.15 -20.54 16.25
CA PHE A 61 -6.26 -20.03 14.88
C PHE A 61 -7.49 -20.60 14.15
N SER A 62 -7.79 -21.88 14.34
CA SER A 62 -8.97 -22.55 13.77
C SER A 62 -10.30 -21.90 14.13
N ALA A 63 -10.42 -21.28 15.31
CA ALA A 63 -11.64 -20.59 15.73
C ALA A 63 -11.91 -19.32 14.89
N SER A 64 -10.86 -18.68 14.36
CA SER A 64 -10.99 -17.49 13.51
C SER A 64 -11.82 -17.75 12.25
N ARG A 65 -11.90 -18.99 11.77
CA ARG A 65 -12.67 -19.39 10.58
C ARG A 65 -14.17 -19.18 10.75
N SER A 66 -14.65 -19.18 11.98
CA SER A 66 -16.05 -18.89 12.30
C SER A 66 -16.33 -17.40 12.52
N ALA A 67 -15.30 -16.54 12.51
CA ALA A 67 -15.44 -15.10 12.58
C ALA A 67 -15.73 -14.51 11.19
N LYS A 68 -16.59 -13.49 11.14
CA LYS A 68 -16.86 -12.71 9.92
C LYS A 68 -15.75 -11.67 9.76
N ARG A 69 -15.15 -11.59 8.57
CA ARG A 69 -14.20 -10.51 8.26
C ARG A 69 -14.93 -9.20 8.08
N THR A 70 -14.42 -8.12 8.67
CA THR A 70 -15.03 -6.79 8.49
C THR A 70 -14.67 -6.14 7.15
N GLY A 71 -13.71 -6.72 6.41
CA GLY A 71 -13.15 -6.17 5.18
C GLY A 71 -11.90 -5.32 5.40
N ALA A 72 -11.55 -5.01 6.65
CA ALA A 72 -10.37 -4.21 6.99
C ALA A 72 -9.13 -5.08 7.23
N MET A 73 -8.07 -4.85 6.45
CA MET A 73 -6.74 -5.43 6.61
C MET A 73 -5.68 -4.36 6.38
N PHE A 74 -4.68 -4.29 7.25
CA PHE A 74 -3.59 -3.32 7.12
C PHE A 74 -2.32 -3.80 7.83
N TYR A 75 -1.22 -3.12 7.54
CA TYR A 75 0.06 -3.40 8.20
C TYR A 75 0.20 -2.59 9.50
N CYS A 76 0.57 -3.25 10.59
CA CYS A 76 0.99 -2.63 11.83
C CYS A 76 2.00 -3.50 12.57
N THR A 77 2.89 -2.87 13.35
CA THR A 77 4.00 -3.53 14.02
C THR A 77 3.67 -4.10 15.39
N HIS A 78 2.53 -3.69 15.97
CA HIS A 78 2.13 -4.02 17.34
C HIS A 78 0.68 -4.53 17.41
N LEU A 79 0.45 -5.57 18.23
CA LEU A 79 -0.88 -6.11 18.48
C LEU A 79 -1.82 -5.05 19.08
N GLU A 80 -1.32 -4.20 19.96
CA GLU A 80 -2.05 -3.12 20.62
C GLU A 80 -2.64 -2.14 19.61
N ILE A 81 -1.91 -1.85 18.53
CA ILE A 81 -2.38 -1.01 17.44
C ILE A 81 -3.54 -1.71 16.72
N CYS A 82 -3.36 -2.99 16.37
CA CYS A 82 -4.38 -3.80 15.71
C CYS A 82 -5.70 -3.84 16.51
N ILE A 83 -5.59 -4.11 17.82
CA ILE A 83 -6.71 -4.11 18.76
C ILE A 83 -7.32 -2.70 18.90
N SER A 84 -6.51 -1.64 18.93
CA SER A 84 -7.01 -0.26 19.01
C SER A 84 -7.86 0.11 17.79
N TYR A 85 -7.45 -0.29 16.59
CA TYR A 85 -8.26 -0.10 15.38
C TYR A 85 -9.58 -0.88 15.43
N CYS A 86 -9.57 -2.12 15.93
CA CYS A 86 -10.79 -2.87 16.18
C CYS A 86 -11.75 -2.13 17.12
N ARG A 87 -11.22 -1.47 18.16
CA ARG A 87 -12.02 -0.65 19.08
C ARG A 87 -12.56 0.63 18.46
N MET A 88 -11.87 1.17 17.47
CA MET A 88 -12.25 2.40 16.78
C MET A 88 -13.28 2.18 15.65
N THR A 89 -13.63 0.94 15.29
CA THR A 89 -14.66 0.68 14.27
C THR A 89 -16.03 1.14 14.74
N ILE A 90 -16.74 1.93 13.92
CA ILE A 90 -18.09 2.43 14.21
C ILE A 90 -19.14 1.54 13.52
N SER A 91 -20.35 1.50 14.08
CA SER A 91 -21.53 0.88 13.48
C SER A 91 -21.73 1.33 12.01
N PRO A 92 -22.02 0.41 11.06
CA PRO A 92 -22.47 -0.97 11.28
C PRO A 92 -21.35 -2.00 11.42
N VAL A 93 -20.09 -1.59 11.30
CA VAL A 93 -18.93 -2.48 11.38
C VAL A 93 -18.60 -2.74 12.84
N VAL A 94 -19.13 -3.85 13.38
CA VAL A 94 -18.80 -4.30 14.74
C VAL A 94 -17.52 -5.12 14.67
N CYS A 95 -16.43 -4.62 15.26
CA CYS A 95 -15.22 -5.41 15.50
C CYS A 95 -15.09 -5.76 16.99
N ASN A 96 -14.86 -7.04 17.26
CA ASN A 96 -14.59 -7.55 18.60
C ASN A 96 -13.51 -8.64 18.63
N ALA A 97 -12.85 -8.89 17.49
CA ALA A 97 -11.75 -9.83 17.40
C ALA A 97 -10.74 -9.39 16.33
N VAL A 98 -9.49 -9.82 16.47
CA VAL A 98 -8.41 -9.56 15.51
C VAL A 98 -7.62 -10.82 15.21
N LEU A 99 -7.15 -10.93 13.97
CA LEU A 99 -6.13 -11.90 13.58
C LEU A 99 -4.86 -11.12 13.24
N PHE A 100 -3.80 -11.37 13.99
CA PHE A 100 -2.56 -10.59 13.93
C PHE A 100 -1.34 -11.48 13.71
N SER A 101 -0.52 -11.12 12.74
CA SER A 101 0.75 -11.78 12.43
C SER A 101 1.91 -10.88 12.83
N GLN A 102 2.62 -11.21 13.91
CA GLN A 102 3.75 -10.40 14.38
C GLN A 102 4.94 -10.42 13.39
N SER A 103 5.14 -11.54 12.68
CA SER A 103 6.23 -11.69 11.72
C SER A 103 5.98 -10.98 10.39
N GLU A 104 4.72 -10.95 9.94
CA GLU A 104 4.34 -10.28 8.68
C GLU A 104 3.85 -8.85 8.91
N GLY A 105 3.59 -8.49 10.17
CA GLY A 105 3.02 -7.19 10.54
C GLY A 105 1.61 -7.00 10.01
N ILE A 106 0.84 -8.07 9.76
CA ILE A 106 -0.50 -8.00 9.18
C ILE A 106 -1.55 -8.03 10.30
N CYS A 107 -2.49 -7.08 10.25
CA CYS A 107 -3.68 -7.03 11.10
C CYS A 107 -4.93 -7.22 10.27
N THR A 108 -5.80 -8.15 10.67
CA THR A 108 -7.14 -8.33 10.11
C THR A 108 -8.19 -8.12 11.20
N LEU A 109 -9.18 -7.29 10.93
CA LEU A 109 -10.29 -7.01 11.85
C LEU A 109 -11.46 -8.00 11.61
N LEU A 110 -12.00 -8.52 12.71
CA LEU A 110 -12.98 -9.60 12.69
C LEU A 110 -14.17 -9.31 13.63
N ASN A 111 -15.33 -9.86 13.27
CA ASN A 111 -16.50 -9.97 14.12
C ASN A 111 -16.72 -11.44 14.49
N TYR A 112 -16.62 -11.75 15.78
CA TYR A 112 -16.73 -13.08 16.34
C TYR A 112 -17.97 -13.20 17.23
N GLU A 113 -18.96 -13.99 16.79
CA GLU A 113 -20.20 -14.26 17.53
C GLU A 113 -20.11 -15.49 18.46
N GLY A 114 -18.93 -16.12 18.56
CA GLY A 114 -18.72 -17.32 19.36
C GLY A 114 -18.71 -17.06 20.88
N ARG A 115 -18.90 -18.14 21.66
CA ARG A 115 -18.88 -18.07 23.14
C ARG A 115 -17.44 -18.01 23.67
N ARG A 116 -17.26 -17.38 24.84
CA ARG A 116 -16.02 -17.48 25.64
C ARG A 116 -15.65 -18.95 25.80
N GLN A 117 -14.41 -19.32 25.46
CA GLN A 117 -13.93 -20.67 25.74
C GLN A 117 -13.55 -20.77 27.22
N ASN A 118 -13.90 -21.89 27.86
CA ASN A 118 -13.39 -22.17 29.20
C ASN A 118 -11.90 -22.50 29.10
N LYS A 119 -11.09 -21.91 30.00
CA LYS A 119 -9.64 -22.13 30.19
C LYS A 119 -9.16 -23.49 29.64
N GLY A 120 -8.76 -23.49 28.37
CA GLY A 120 -8.17 -24.62 27.68
C GLY A 120 -6.67 -24.40 27.57
N LYS A 121 -5.89 -25.45 27.77
CA LYS A 121 -4.46 -25.43 27.52
C LYS A 121 -4.26 -25.37 26.00
N LEU A 122 -3.91 -24.22 25.44
CA LEU A 122 -3.50 -24.14 24.04
C LEU A 122 -2.10 -24.72 23.91
N THR A 123 -1.93 -25.69 23.01
CA THR A 123 -0.68 -26.45 22.84
C THR A 123 0.07 -26.09 21.56
N LYS A 124 -0.47 -25.19 20.73
CA LYS A 124 0.07 -24.87 19.40
C LYS A 124 0.07 -23.37 19.14
N ASN A 125 1.22 -22.83 18.74
CA ASN A 125 1.38 -21.47 18.22
C ASN A 125 1.32 -21.49 16.69
N PHE A 126 0.67 -20.50 16.07
CA PHE A 126 0.56 -20.31 14.62
C PHE A 126 1.20 -18.96 14.27
N ILE A 127 1.66 -18.76 13.02
CA ILE A 127 2.23 -17.48 12.54
C ILE A 127 1.26 -16.31 12.82
N SER A 128 -0.03 -16.54 12.59
CA SER A 128 -1.10 -15.60 12.94
C SER A 128 -1.80 -16.01 14.23
N GLU A 129 -1.96 -15.05 15.13
CA GLU A 129 -2.60 -15.22 16.42
C GLU A 129 -4.00 -14.60 16.41
N PHE A 130 -5.01 -15.36 16.85
CA PHE A 130 -6.40 -14.92 16.91
C PHE A 130 -6.77 -14.47 18.31
N PHE A 131 -7.22 -13.23 18.46
CA PHE A 131 -7.56 -12.61 19.74
C PHE A 131 -9.00 -12.11 19.73
N VAL A 132 -9.71 -12.35 20.83
CA VAL A 132 -11.07 -11.84 21.06
C VAL A 132 -11.02 -10.83 22.20
N LEU A 133 -11.66 -9.69 21.98
CA LEU A 133 -11.67 -8.55 22.89
C LEU A 133 -12.90 -8.61 23.80
N TYR A 134 -12.69 -8.35 25.09
CA TYR A 134 -13.73 -8.26 26.11
C TYR A 134 -13.46 -7.09 27.06
N ASP A 135 -14.54 -6.59 27.69
CA ASP A 135 -14.48 -5.72 28.87
C ASP A 135 -13.47 -4.56 28.75
N CYS A 136 -13.54 -3.85 27.62
CA CYS A 136 -12.71 -2.68 27.34
C CYS A 136 -13.23 -1.43 28.08
N ARG A 137 -12.33 -0.73 28.76
CA ARG A 137 -12.66 0.44 29.59
C ARG A 137 -11.48 1.39 29.69
N TYR A 138 -11.72 2.57 30.23
CA TYR A 138 -10.69 3.57 30.50
C TYR A 138 -9.51 3.01 31.30
N ALA A 139 -8.30 3.36 30.91
CA ALA A 139 -7.08 3.00 31.62
C ALA A 139 -6.73 4.04 32.70
N GLU A 140 -7.02 3.71 33.97
CA GLU A 140 -6.66 4.54 35.13
C GLU A 140 -5.14 4.59 35.41
N ALA A 141 -4.38 3.59 34.93
CA ALA A 141 -2.94 3.56 35.10
C ALA A 141 -2.27 4.55 34.16
N ALA A 142 -1.23 5.23 34.65
CA ALA A 142 -0.40 6.14 33.89
C ALA A 142 0.16 5.48 32.61
N VAL A 143 -0.23 5.98 31.44
CA VAL A 143 0.50 5.74 30.20
C VAL A 143 1.61 6.78 30.16
N GLU A 144 2.86 6.34 30.22
CA GLU A 144 4.02 7.22 30.17
C GLU A 144 4.10 7.85 28.77
N SER A 145 3.60 9.08 28.65
CA SER A 145 3.87 9.91 27.47
C SER A 145 5.28 10.48 27.64
N GLU A 146 6.31 9.75 27.20
CA GLU A 146 7.68 10.28 27.20
C GLU A 146 7.77 11.50 26.28
N LEU A 147 7.61 12.68 26.87
CA LEU A 147 7.87 13.96 26.25
C LEU A 147 8.84 14.78 27.12
N LEU A 148 10.00 14.21 27.45
CA LEU A 148 11.09 14.90 28.14
C LEU A 148 12.02 15.71 27.20
N GLY A 149 11.57 16.06 25.99
CA GLY A 149 12.42 16.74 25.01
C GLY A 149 11.64 17.56 23.99
N LEU A 150 11.13 18.71 24.42
CA LEU A 150 10.77 19.84 23.56
C LEU A 150 11.57 21.05 24.02
N ASP A 151 12.89 21.01 23.81
CA ASP A 151 13.78 22.14 24.10
C ASP A 151 13.54 23.36 23.18
N ASN A 152 12.58 23.30 22.25
CA ASN A 152 12.15 24.44 21.42
C ASN A 152 10.69 24.89 21.60
N TYR A 153 9.86 24.17 22.36
CA TYR A 153 8.53 24.64 22.74
C TYR A 153 8.32 24.33 24.23
N THR A 154 8.60 25.30 25.08
CA THR A 154 8.43 25.20 26.54
C THR A 154 6.94 25.09 26.89
N ILE A 155 6.43 23.86 27.02
CA ILE A 155 5.05 23.61 27.46
C ILE A 155 5.08 23.26 28.95
N SER A 156 4.83 24.26 29.82
CA SER A 156 4.64 24.04 31.27
C SER A 156 3.15 23.77 31.60
N GLU A 157 2.87 23.34 32.83
CA GLU A 157 1.63 22.64 33.23
C GLU A 157 0.32 23.46 33.18
N HIS A 158 0.35 24.72 32.75
CA HIS A 158 -0.84 25.56 32.48
C HIS A 158 -0.64 26.43 31.22
N TYR A 159 0.14 25.97 30.22
CA TYR A 159 0.56 26.79 29.08
C TYR A 159 -0.37 26.67 27.87
N HIS A 160 -0.84 27.85 27.42
CA HIS A 160 -1.21 28.14 26.03
C HIS A 160 0.08 28.27 25.22
N SER A 161 0.15 27.63 24.06
CA SER A 161 1.26 27.80 23.11
C SER A 161 0.72 28.09 21.72
N GLN A 162 1.29 29.07 21.04
CA GLN A 162 0.99 29.32 19.63
C GLN A 162 1.86 28.42 18.76
N ILE A 163 1.23 27.59 17.93
CA ILE A 163 1.91 26.83 16.90
C ILE A 163 1.64 27.46 15.54
N LYS A 164 2.69 27.63 14.74
CA LYS A 164 2.57 27.94 13.32
C LYS A 164 2.81 26.67 12.52
N LEU A 165 1.79 26.28 11.78
CA LEU A 165 1.84 25.15 10.87
C LEU A 165 1.77 25.66 9.45
N TYR A 166 2.58 25.06 8.59
CA TYR A 166 2.79 25.48 7.22
C TYR A 166 2.19 24.43 6.30
N SER A 167 1.46 24.89 5.29
CA SER A 167 1.04 24.15 4.09
C SER A 167 1.62 24.85 2.85
N SER A 168 1.49 24.23 1.68
CA SER A 168 1.99 24.75 0.40
C SER A 168 1.41 26.13 0.02
N THR A 169 0.23 26.46 0.54
CA THR A 169 -0.50 27.71 0.22
C THR A 169 -0.89 28.52 1.47
N ARG A 170 -0.82 27.93 2.66
CA ARG A 170 -1.43 28.48 3.88
C ARG A 170 -0.48 28.39 5.06
N VAL A 171 -0.51 29.40 5.92
CA VAL A 171 0.05 29.35 7.26
C VAL A 171 -1.11 29.41 8.23
N ILE A 172 -1.26 28.39 9.05
CA ILE A 172 -2.27 28.37 10.12
C ILE A 172 -1.56 28.52 11.45
N SER A 173 -1.97 29.53 12.22
CA SER A 173 -1.52 29.77 13.58
C SER A 173 -2.65 29.38 14.54
N CYS A 174 -2.42 28.41 15.42
CA CYS A 174 -3.41 27.97 16.41
C CYS A 174 -2.87 28.08 17.83
N GLU A 175 -3.78 28.15 18.79
CA GLU A 175 -3.49 28.00 20.20
C GLU A 175 -3.67 26.53 20.62
N ILE A 176 -2.72 26.00 21.37
CA ILE A 176 -2.76 24.64 21.89
C ILE A 176 -2.81 24.66 23.42
N TYR A 177 -3.74 23.88 23.97
CA TYR A 177 -3.94 23.67 25.39
C TYR A 177 -3.67 22.21 25.73
N ARG A 178 -2.80 21.97 26.71
CA ARG A 178 -2.53 20.62 27.23
C ARG A 178 -3.56 20.28 28.30
N LEU A 179 -4.33 19.21 28.08
CA LEU A 179 -5.37 18.74 28.99
C LEU A 179 -5.09 17.30 29.45
N PRO A 180 -5.40 16.93 30.69
CA PRO A 180 -5.31 15.55 31.13
C PRO A 180 -6.27 14.69 30.30
N PHE A 181 -5.82 13.53 29.81
CA PHE A 181 -6.70 12.59 29.14
C PHE A 181 -7.55 11.89 30.21
N VAL A 182 -8.87 12.06 30.19
CA VAL A 182 -9.81 11.47 31.16
C VAL A 182 -10.92 10.68 30.46
N GLU A 183 -11.61 9.81 31.20
CA GLU A 183 -12.59 8.84 30.67
C GLU A 183 -13.66 9.45 29.75
N LYS A 184 -14.12 10.68 30.04
CA LYS A 184 -15.16 11.34 29.25
C LYS A 184 -14.77 11.57 27.78
N PHE A 185 -13.47 11.63 27.47
CA PHE A 185 -12.99 11.84 26.09
C PHE A 185 -13.06 10.58 25.23
N LEU A 186 -13.26 9.39 25.81
CA LEU A 186 -13.35 8.15 25.05
C LEU A 186 -14.51 8.14 24.04
N SER A 187 -15.62 8.80 24.34
CA SER A 187 -16.77 8.91 23.42
C SER A 187 -16.61 10.02 22.37
N MET A 188 -15.55 10.83 22.44
CA MET A 188 -15.30 11.97 21.55
C MET A 188 -14.22 11.66 20.49
N ARG A 189 -13.78 10.40 20.41
CA ARG A 189 -12.78 9.93 19.46
C ARG A 189 -13.38 9.85 18.06
N VAL A 190 -12.64 10.38 17.10
CA VAL A 190 -13.05 10.44 15.69
C VAL A 190 -12.28 9.40 14.88
N SER A 191 -10.94 9.43 14.92
CA SER A 191 -10.09 8.55 14.12
C SER A 191 -8.72 8.30 14.76
N LEU A 192 -8.06 7.20 14.37
CA LEU A 192 -6.73 6.83 14.83
C LEU A 192 -5.78 6.70 13.63
N TRP A 193 -4.62 7.35 13.73
CA TRP A 193 -3.59 7.43 12.68
C TRP A 193 -2.25 6.89 13.16
N LEU A 194 -1.45 6.38 12.23
CA LEU A 194 -0.06 5.99 12.48
C LEU A 194 0.86 7.16 12.11
N THR A 195 1.49 7.77 13.12
CA THR A 195 2.52 8.79 12.95
C THR A 195 3.39 8.82 14.19
N ASN A 196 4.70 8.86 14.01
CA ASN A 196 5.68 9.02 15.07
C ASN A 196 6.17 10.47 15.20
N ILE A 197 5.45 11.43 14.62
CA ILE A 197 5.78 12.85 14.66
C ILE A 197 4.60 13.64 15.23
N PHE A 198 4.80 14.26 16.39
CA PHE A 198 3.76 15.04 17.07
C PHE A 198 3.21 16.20 16.21
N LYS A 199 4.08 16.84 15.43
CA LYS A 199 3.68 17.93 14.52
C LYS A 199 2.70 17.43 13.45
N GLU A 200 2.97 16.27 12.83
CA GLU A 200 2.05 15.64 11.88
C GLU A 200 0.71 15.31 12.54
N CYS A 201 0.72 14.85 13.78
CA CYS A 201 -0.51 14.58 14.54
C CYS A 201 -1.40 15.83 14.68
N LEU A 202 -0.83 16.98 15.07
CA LEU A 202 -1.56 18.26 15.12
C LEU A 202 -2.05 18.70 13.74
N GLN A 203 -1.22 18.48 12.73
CA GLN A 203 -1.50 18.85 11.35
C GLN A 203 -2.65 18.03 10.77
N LEU A 204 -2.76 16.73 11.08
CA LEU A 204 -3.91 15.90 10.72
C LEU A 204 -5.20 16.57 11.23
N CYS A 205 -5.26 16.90 12.53
CA CYS A 205 -6.43 17.55 13.10
C CYS A 205 -6.78 18.89 12.44
N ILE A 206 -5.79 19.71 12.13
CA ILE A 206 -6.00 21.08 11.63
C ILE A 206 -6.36 21.11 10.13
N PHE A 207 -5.75 20.25 9.31
CA PHE A 207 -5.90 20.29 7.86
C PHE A 207 -6.86 19.23 7.30
N THR A 208 -7.03 18.07 7.95
CA THR A 208 -7.99 17.05 7.50
C THR A 208 -9.40 17.33 8.04
N ASN A 209 -10.06 18.36 7.50
CA ASN A 209 -11.44 18.72 7.83
C ASN A 209 -12.48 17.94 6.97
N SER A 210 -12.09 16.82 6.36
CA SER A 210 -12.80 16.19 5.22
C SER A 210 -13.92 15.20 5.60
N THR A 211 -14.16 14.90 6.87
CA THR A 211 -15.13 13.85 7.26
C THR A 211 -16.07 14.33 8.37
N ASN A 212 -17.03 15.21 8.04
CA ASN A 212 -18.27 15.55 8.81
C ASN A 212 -18.20 15.85 10.33
N GLU A 213 -17.07 15.73 11.01
CA GLU A 213 -16.84 16.01 12.42
C GLU A 213 -15.52 16.79 12.54
N LYS A 214 -15.61 18.06 12.92
CA LYS A 214 -14.46 18.97 13.02
C LYS A 214 -13.51 18.48 14.11
N CYS A 215 -12.25 18.20 13.80
CA CYS A 215 -11.28 17.91 14.85
C CYS A 215 -10.91 19.19 15.62
N ASN A 216 -10.77 19.08 16.94
CA ASN A 216 -10.24 20.15 17.79
C ASN A 216 -9.31 19.62 18.89
N SER A 217 -8.91 18.35 18.84
CA SER A 217 -8.08 17.73 19.86
C SER A 217 -7.31 16.53 19.34
N VAL A 218 -6.08 16.36 19.84
CA VAL A 218 -5.26 15.18 19.52
C VAL A 218 -4.66 14.55 20.77
N TYR A 219 -4.55 13.23 20.76
CA TYR A 219 -3.79 12.47 21.73
C TYR A 219 -2.68 11.71 20.99
N TYR A 220 -1.43 11.97 21.36
CA TYR A 220 -0.26 11.44 20.67
C TYR A 220 0.49 10.44 21.54
N SER A 221 0.64 9.20 21.03
CA SER A 221 1.50 8.18 21.65
C SER A 221 2.80 8.07 20.89
N LYS A 222 3.87 8.64 21.44
CA LYS A 222 5.22 8.52 20.90
C LYS A 222 5.71 7.07 20.90
N LYS A 223 5.40 6.33 21.96
CA LYS A 223 5.83 4.93 22.15
C LYS A 223 5.27 4.01 21.07
N MET A 224 4.00 4.22 20.69
CA MET A 224 3.34 3.41 19.66
C MET A 224 3.37 4.05 18.27
N GLY A 225 3.83 5.30 18.14
CA GLY A 225 3.79 6.04 16.89
C GLY A 225 2.36 6.23 16.38
N THR A 226 1.45 6.71 17.24
CA THR A 226 0.03 6.88 16.88
C THR A 226 -0.52 8.26 17.26
N CYS A 227 -1.47 8.73 16.48
CA CYS A 227 -2.24 9.96 16.72
C CYS A 227 -3.74 9.66 16.75
N LEU A 228 -4.36 9.83 17.90
CA LEU A 228 -5.80 9.77 18.08
C LEU A 228 -6.39 11.17 17.93
N ILE A 229 -7.32 11.33 17.01
CA ILE A 229 -8.06 12.56 16.72
C ILE A 229 -9.38 12.54 17.50
N LEU A 230 -9.71 13.66 18.15
CA LEU A 230 -10.93 13.85 18.92
C LEU A 230 -11.66 15.15 18.51
N ASN A 231 -12.96 15.15 18.72
CA ASN A 231 -13.83 16.32 18.59
C ASN A 231 -14.57 16.57 19.92
N ILE A 232 -14.03 17.47 20.73
CA ILE A 232 -14.62 17.89 22.00
C ILE A 232 -15.74 18.89 21.70
N ALA A 233 -16.99 18.45 21.83
CA ALA A 233 -18.16 19.22 21.39
C ALA A 233 -18.55 20.38 22.31
N ASN A 234 -18.43 20.24 23.64
CA ASN A 234 -18.87 21.26 24.59
C ASN A 234 -17.68 21.92 25.31
N GLU A 235 -17.67 23.25 25.37
CA GLU A 235 -16.65 24.00 26.12
C GLU A 235 -16.62 23.66 27.62
N SER A 236 -17.76 23.24 28.19
CA SER A 236 -17.83 22.74 29.57
C SER A 236 -16.97 21.50 29.79
N ASP A 237 -16.68 20.71 28.74
CA ASP A 237 -15.82 19.54 28.84
C ASP A 237 -14.34 19.91 29.00
N LEU A 238 -13.99 21.18 28.78
CA LEU A 238 -12.66 21.73 29.05
C LEU A 238 -12.48 22.08 30.54
N LEU A 239 -13.59 22.27 31.28
CA LEU A 239 -13.54 22.54 32.72
C LEU A 239 -13.21 21.24 33.46
N MET A 240 -12.10 21.24 34.19
CA MET A 240 -11.62 20.11 34.99
C MET A 240 -11.85 20.42 36.47
N GLU A 241 -12.76 19.68 37.13
CA GLU A 241 -12.89 19.74 38.59
C GLU A 241 -11.85 18.79 39.23
N ASN A 242 -10.92 19.35 40.00
CA ASN A 242 -10.02 18.62 40.90
C ASN A 242 -9.29 17.40 40.28
N THR A 243 -8.62 17.56 39.14
CA THR A 243 -7.62 16.57 38.68
C THR A 243 -6.27 16.89 39.32
N SER A 244 -5.73 15.95 40.11
CA SER A 244 -4.36 16.05 40.61
C SER A 244 -3.39 16.16 39.43
N SER A 245 -2.43 17.08 39.51
CA SER A 245 -1.42 17.38 38.48
C SER A 245 -0.52 16.20 38.07
N ASP A 246 -0.66 15.04 38.72
CA ASP A 246 0.14 13.82 38.49
C ASP A 246 -0.40 12.91 37.36
N SER A 247 -1.42 13.32 36.58
CA SER A 247 -1.88 12.50 35.45
C SER A 247 -0.81 12.46 34.35
N LEU A 248 -0.20 11.30 34.09
CA LEU A 248 0.93 11.13 33.15
C LEU A 248 0.55 11.13 31.65
N SER A 249 -0.74 11.20 31.32
CA SER A 249 -1.24 11.10 29.93
C SER A 249 -2.08 12.32 29.59
N PHE A 250 -1.73 13.02 28.50
CA PHE A 250 -2.32 14.29 28.11
C PHE A 250 -2.78 14.27 26.65
N LEU A 251 -3.87 14.99 26.38
CA LEU A 251 -4.26 15.39 25.02
C LEU A 251 -3.97 16.88 24.81
N TYR A 252 -4.01 17.29 23.55
CA TYR A 252 -3.76 18.64 23.11
C TYR A 252 -5.01 19.18 22.41
N TYR A 253 -5.70 20.12 23.06
CA TYR A 253 -6.86 20.82 22.51
C TYR A 253 -6.37 22.00 21.66
N ILE A 254 -6.98 22.18 20.49
CA ILE A 254 -6.61 23.16 19.48
C ILE A 254 -7.75 24.17 19.36
N SER A 255 -7.43 25.46 19.51
CA SER A 255 -8.39 26.54 19.37
C SER A 255 -7.78 27.78 18.72
N ASN A 256 -8.62 28.79 18.47
CA ASN A 256 -8.20 30.11 18.00
C ASN A 256 -7.25 30.05 16.79
N CYS A 257 -7.57 29.17 15.83
CA CYS A 257 -6.82 29.04 14.60
C CYS A 257 -7.11 30.22 13.65
N THR A 258 -6.06 30.89 13.19
CA THR A 258 -6.12 31.94 12.17
C THR A 258 -5.31 31.54 10.96
N GLU A 259 -5.88 31.71 9.78
CA GLU A 259 -5.24 31.43 8.49
C GLU A 259 -4.68 32.71 7.87
N SER A 260 -3.44 32.63 7.39
CA SER A 260 -2.81 33.66 6.56
C SER A 260 -2.26 33.02 5.28
N GLU A 261 -2.33 33.72 4.15
CA GLU A 261 -1.71 33.27 2.90
C GLU A 261 -0.20 33.13 3.06
N TYR A 262 0.37 32.07 2.49
CA TYR A 262 1.82 31.87 2.49
C TYR A 262 2.47 32.87 1.53
N ASP A 263 2.93 34.00 2.05
CA ASP A 263 3.61 35.03 1.25
C ASP A 263 5.04 34.57 0.91
N LYS A 264 5.20 34.03 -0.31
CA LYS A 264 6.49 33.60 -0.88
C LYS A 264 7.54 34.74 -0.98
N SER A 265 7.18 35.99 -0.70
CA SER A 265 8.04 37.15 -0.91
C SER A 265 9.08 37.40 0.19
N SER A 266 9.07 36.67 1.31
CA SER A 266 9.94 36.98 2.46
C SER A 266 11.28 36.22 2.56
N ASP A 267 11.57 35.23 1.71
CA ASP A 267 12.79 34.40 1.82
C ASP A 267 13.62 34.22 0.54
N LEU A 268 13.41 35.03 -0.51
CA LEU A 268 14.29 35.02 -1.69
C LEU A 268 14.67 36.43 -2.14
N SER A 269 15.64 37.03 -1.44
CA SER A 269 16.52 38.02 -2.06
C SER A 269 17.55 37.28 -2.92
N PHE A 270 17.26 37.06 -4.20
CA PHE A 270 18.27 37.03 -5.27
C PHE A 270 17.57 37.27 -6.62
N ASP A 271 18.01 38.34 -7.28
CA ASP A 271 17.53 38.85 -8.57
C ASP A 271 17.56 37.78 -9.68
N TYR A 272 16.55 37.76 -10.56
CA TYR A 272 16.70 38.17 -11.96
C TYR A 272 15.34 38.37 -12.64
N GLU A 273 15.35 39.33 -13.55
CA GLU A 273 14.23 40.01 -14.19
C GLU A 273 13.32 39.11 -15.05
N THR A 274 12.04 39.44 -14.98
CA THR A 274 10.97 39.36 -15.99
C THR A 274 11.37 38.93 -17.41
N ASP A 275 10.63 37.97 -17.97
CA ASP A 275 9.84 38.32 -19.16
C ASP A 275 8.57 37.46 -19.36
N SER A 276 7.61 38.16 -19.95
CA SER A 276 6.20 37.97 -20.26
C SER A 276 5.72 36.65 -20.90
N SER A 277 4.49 36.25 -20.49
CA SER A 277 3.56 35.33 -21.18
C SER A 277 3.15 35.85 -22.56
N PRO A 278 2.51 35.01 -23.40
CA PRO A 278 1.06 35.17 -23.50
C PRO A 278 0.24 33.86 -23.59
N GLU A 279 -0.98 33.99 -23.05
CA GLU A 279 -2.14 33.11 -23.14
C GLU A 279 -2.55 32.77 -24.58
N TYR A 280 -3.07 31.56 -24.82
CA TYR A 280 -4.15 31.32 -25.78
C TYR A 280 -5.04 30.15 -25.35
N SER A 281 -6.30 30.29 -25.76
CA SER A 281 -7.55 29.70 -25.27
C SER A 281 -7.86 28.28 -25.73
N GLU A 282 -8.66 27.60 -24.91
CA GLU A 282 -9.35 26.32 -25.14
C GLU A 282 -10.29 26.31 -26.35
N SER A 283 -10.44 25.13 -26.96
CA SER A 283 -11.64 24.75 -27.69
C SER A 283 -11.90 23.24 -27.57
N GLU A 284 -13.11 22.92 -27.10
CA GLU A 284 -13.70 21.61 -26.87
C GLU A 284 -13.81 20.75 -28.13
N LEU A 285 -13.63 19.42 -28.00
CA LEU A 285 -14.22 18.47 -28.95
C LEU A 285 -14.61 17.16 -28.24
N GLU A 286 -15.93 16.97 -28.19
CA GLU A 286 -16.69 15.84 -27.65
C GLU A 286 -16.58 14.61 -28.57
N TYR A 287 -16.29 13.43 -28.02
CA TYR A 287 -16.46 12.15 -28.72
C TYR A 287 -17.17 11.12 -27.84
N GLN A 288 -18.31 10.65 -28.35
CA GLN A 288 -19.12 9.54 -27.84
C GLN A 288 -18.35 8.21 -27.92
N LEU A 289 -18.42 7.41 -26.85
CA LEU A 289 -17.92 6.04 -26.83
C LEU A 289 -19.08 5.05 -26.63
N ASP A 290 -19.22 4.16 -27.61
CA ASP A 290 -20.22 3.08 -27.66
C ASP A 290 -19.97 1.99 -26.61
N GLU A 291 -21.10 1.36 -26.27
CA GLU A 291 -21.40 0.41 -25.21
C GLU A 291 -20.89 -1.03 -25.47
N ILE A 292 -20.92 -1.86 -24.40
CA ILE A 292 -20.85 -3.35 -24.34
C ILE A 292 -19.44 -3.89 -23.98
N VAL A 293 -19.15 -4.49 -22.81
CA VAL A 293 -19.83 -5.57 -22.05
C VAL A 293 -19.76 -5.31 -20.53
N ARG A 294 -20.93 -5.22 -19.87
CA ARG A 294 -21.06 -5.35 -18.41
C ARG A 294 -21.48 -6.79 -18.09
N GLU A 295 -20.66 -7.51 -17.34
CA GLU A 295 -21.15 -8.64 -16.52
C GLU A 295 -21.12 -8.23 -15.04
N ASN A 296 -22.22 -8.53 -14.37
CA ASN A 296 -22.65 -7.96 -13.11
C ASN A 296 -21.74 -8.33 -11.93
N TYR A 297 -21.06 -7.33 -11.36
CA TYR A 297 -20.78 -7.30 -9.92
C TYR A 297 -21.71 -6.26 -9.29
N ASN A 298 -22.79 -6.75 -8.66
CA ASN A 298 -23.55 -5.96 -7.71
C ASN A 298 -22.66 -5.74 -6.48
N VAL A 299 -22.02 -4.59 -6.38
CA VAL A 299 -21.47 -4.10 -5.12
C VAL A 299 -22.37 -2.97 -4.66
N GLU A 300 -23.32 -3.29 -3.78
CA GLU A 300 -23.83 -2.32 -2.82
C GLU A 300 -22.67 -1.96 -1.88
N THR A 301 -21.85 -0.96 -2.23
CA THR A 301 -20.84 -0.44 -1.30
C THR A 301 -21.47 0.69 -0.49
N SER A 302 -22.22 0.29 0.52
CA SER A 302 -22.46 1.12 1.70
C SER A 302 -21.13 1.53 2.33
N LEU A 303 -20.91 2.84 2.47
CA LEU A 303 -20.11 3.46 3.53
C LEU A 303 -18.73 2.83 3.78
N SER A 304 -17.76 3.12 2.90
CA SER A 304 -16.33 2.92 3.17
C SER A 304 -15.90 3.83 4.32
N PHE A 305 -16.00 3.29 5.52
CA PHE A 305 -15.46 3.85 6.74
C PHE A 305 -13.94 3.98 6.61
N VAL A 306 -13.42 5.19 6.88
CA VAL A 306 -12.02 5.58 6.71
C VAL A 306 -11.11 4.68 7.55
N ILE A 307 -10.44 3.73 6.89
CA ILE A 307 -9.38 2.92 7.46
C ILE A 307 -8.06 3.54 7.01
N GLY A 308 -7.37 4.18 7.95
CA GLY A 308 -6.06 4.79 7.74
C GLY A 308 -5.02 3.77 7.31
N ASN A 309 -4.80 3.68 5.99
CA ASN A 309 -3.56 3.34 5.28
C ASN A 309 -3.76 3.41 3.74
N THR A 310 -4.68 4.24 3.26
CA THR A 310 -5.14 4.27 1.86
C THR A 310 -4.57 5.46 1.08
N ILE A 311 -3.23 5.58 1.02
CA ILE A 311 -2.56 6.74 0.38
C ILE A 311 -2.50 6.63 -1.16
N LEU A 312 -2.93 5.51 -1.75
CA LEU A 312 -3.19 5.44 -3.20
C LEU A 312 -4.62 5.01 -3.54
N GLU A 313 -5.59 5.38 -2.69
CA GLU A 313 -7.01 5.38 -3.06
C GLU A 313 -7.56 6.81 -3.02
N GLN A 314 -6.85 7.76 -3.64
CA GLN A 314 -7.57 8.91 -4.21
C GLN A 314 -8.54 8.31 -5.24
N ASP A 315 -9.83 8.62 -5.11
CA ASP A 315 -10.98 7.97 -5.73
C ASP A 315 -10.71 7.19 -7.04
N ILE A 316 -11.29 5.98 -7.12
CA ILE A 316 -11.36 5.06 -8.28
C ILE A 316 -11.92 5.75 -9.55
N LEU A 317 -12.36 7.01 -9.46
CA LEU A 317 -12.91 7.79 -10.55
C LEU A 317 -11.90 8.15 -11.68
N ASN A 318 -10.59 8.25 -11.37
CA ASN A 318 -9.56 8.69 -12.33
C ASN A 318 -8.46 7.65 -12.63
N SER A 319 -8.66 6.40 -12.21
CA SER A 319 -7.73 5.30 -12.52
C SER A 319 -7.92 4.76 -13.94
N SER A 320 -6.81 4.44 -14.61
CA SER A 320 -6.82 3.72 -15.90
C SER A 320 -6.66 2.20 -15.68
N ALA A 321 -6.90 1.40 -16.72
CA ALA A 321 -6.87 -0.06 -16.63
C ALA A 321 -5.59 -0.62 -16.00
N MET A 322 -5.74 -1.59 -15.09
CA MET A 322 -4.63 -2.38 -14.54
C MET A 322 -3.80 -3.01 -15.66
N ARG A 323 -2.47 -2.97 -15.51
CA ARG A 323 -1.51 -3.54 -16.46
C ARG A 323 -0.62 -4.55 -15.79
N ILE A 324 -0.24 -5.56 -16.57
CA ILE A 324 0.76 -6.55 -16.18
C ILE A 324 2.12 -6.10 -16.69
N VAL A 325 3.11 -6.10 -15.81
CA VAL A 325 4.52 -5.89 -16.15
C VAL A 325 5.34 -7.10 -15.71
N LYS A 326 6.39 -7.42 -16.47
CA LYS A 326 7.28 -8.54 -16.19
C LYS A 326 8.67 -8.01 -15.85
N PHE A 327 9.24 -8.50 -14.76
CA PHE A 327 10.59 -8.16 -14.31
C PHE A 327 11.49 -9.40 -14.39
N TYR A 328 12.47 -9.34 -15.28
CA TYR A 328 13.42 -10.43 -15.51
C TYR A 328 14.30 -10.70 -14.28
N ASP A 329 14.92 -9.66 -13.72
CA ASP A 329 15.89 -9.79 -12.60
C ASP A 329 15.30 -10.45 -11.35
N PHE A 330 13.99 -10.33 -11.16
CA PHE A 330 13.26 -10.95 -10.04
C PHE A 330 12.50 -12.21 -10.44
N MET A 331 12.42 -12.54 -11.74
CA MET A 331 11.52 -13.56 -12.29
C MET A 331 10.08 -13.36 -11.78
N GLU A 332 9.59 -12.12 -11.89
CA GLU A 332 8.29 -11.72 -11.35
C GLU A 332 7.35 -11.20 -12.42
N ILE A 333 6.06 -11.45 -12.21
CA ILE A 333 4.95 -10.75 -12.84
C ILE A 333 4.32 -9.84 -11.80
N CYS A 334 4.17 -8.56 -12.14
CA CYS A 334 3.57 -7.56 -11.27
C CYS A 334 2.34 -6.93 -11.90
N ILE A 335 1.39 -6.56 -11.04
CA ILE A 335 0.23 -5.75 -11.38
C ILE A 335 0.57 -4.30 -11.07
N THR A 336 0.36 -3.46 -12.06
CA THR A 336 0.54 -2.01 -11.97
C THR A 336 -0.74 -1.30 -12.37
N GLU A 337 -0.87 -0.06 -11.94
CA GLU A 337 -2.00 0.78 -12.30
C GLU A 337 -1.48 2.17 -12.65
N LYS A 338 -1.88 2.65 -13.82
CA LYS A 338 -1.54 4.00 -14.25
C LYS A 338 -2.60 4.96 -13.73
N LEU A 339 -2.15 6.01 -13.07
CA LEU A 339 -2.97 7.01 -12.43
C LEU A 339 -2.98 8.29 -13.25
N ASN A 340 -4.15 8.90 -13.39
CA ASN A 340 -4.32 10.17 -14.10
C ASN A 340 -4.64 11.27 -13.09
N PHE A 341 -3.63 11.70 -12.34
CA PHE A 341 -3.72 12.82 -11.40
C PHE A 341 -2.78 13.93 -11.84
N GLU A 342 -3.26 15.17 -11.78
CA GLU A 342 -2.44 16.37 -11.97
C GLU A 342 -1.70 16.76 -10.67
N LEU A 343 -2.25 16.34 -9.52
CA LEU A 343 -1.69 16.57 -8.20
C LEU A 343 -1.78 15.29 -7.39
N LEU A 344 -0.63 14.76 -6.97
CA LEU A 344 -0.55 13.67 -6.00
C LEU A 344 -0.31 14.27 -4.62
N GLU A 345 -1.24 14.08 -3.70
CA GLU A 345 -1.11 14.51 -2.31
C GLU A 345 -0.60 13.34 -1.46
N TYR A 346 0.07 13.64 -0.34
CA TYR A 346 0.61 12.63 0.59
C TYR A 346 1.70 11.75 -0.03
N VAL A 347 2.45 12.28 -1.00
CA VAL A 347 3.45 11.52 -1.77
C VAL A 347 4.76 12.30 -1.87
N VAL A 348 5.86 11.61 -1.57
CA VAL A 348 7.23 12.11 -1.81
C VAL A 348 7.81 11.44 -3.04
N ALA A 349 8.41 12.25 -3.91
CA ALA A 349 9.21 11.82 -5.05
C ALA A 349 10.70 11.88 -4.70
N SER A 350 11.41 10.77 -4.91
CA SER A 350 12.87 10.73 -4.85
C SER A 350 13.43 10.43 -6.23
N GLU A 351 14.21 11.36 -6.79
CA GLU A 351 14.81 11.19 -8.12
C GLU A 351 15.83 10.05 -8.12
N VAL A 352 15.78 9.21 -9.15
CA VAL A 352 16.81 8.21 -9.45
C VAL A 352 17.93 8.91 -10.21
N ALA A 353 19.14 8.90 -9.65
CA ALA A 353 20.28 9.61 -10.24
C ALA A 353 20.67 9.10 -11.63
N GLU A 354 20.49 7.79 -11.86
CA GLU A 354 20.70 7.16 -13.17
C GLU A 354 19.45 7.27 -14.05
N ARG A 355 19.64 7.53 -15.34
CA ARG A 355 18.53 7.62 -16.29
C ARG A 355 17.88 6.25 -16.47
N CYS A 356 16.55 6.24 -16.43
CA CYS A 356 15.75 5.07 -16.77
C CYS A 356 15.26 5.22 -18.21
N TRP A 357 15.74 4.38 -19.12
CA TRP A 357 15.40 4.46 -20.55
C TRP A 357 13.99 3.93 -20.89
N SER A 358 13.31 3.31 -19.92
CA SER A 358 11.94 2.83 -20.06
C SER A 358 11.18 2.97 -18.74
N LEU A 359 9.85 2.98 -18.84
CA LEU A 359 8.97 2.93 -17.66
C LEU A 359 9.18 1.62 -16.92
N ASN A 360 9.36 0.50 -17.64
CA ASN A 360 9.69 -0.80 -17.04
C ASN A 360 10.97 -0.73 -16.18
N SER A 361 12.05 -0.10 -16.65
CA SER A 361 13.30 0.06 -15.89
C SER A 361 13.10 0.93 -14.64
N CYS A 362 12.28 1.98 -14.72
CA CYS A 362 11.92 2.82 -13.59
C CYS A 362 11.11 2.02 -12.53
N LEU A 363 10.13 1.25 -12.97
CA LEU A 363 9.34 0.37 -12.11
C LEU A 363 10.18 -0.75 -11.47
N LEU A 364 11.14 -1.31 -12.20
CA LEU A 364 12.10 -2.29 -11.69
C LEU A 364 12.97 -1.69 -10.56
N THR A 365 13.38 -0.43 -10.72
CA THR A 365 14.11 0.31 -9.69
C THR A 365 13.26 0.53 -8.44
N CYS A 366 11.98 0.88 -8.62
CA CYS A 366 11.02 0.96 -7.52
C CYS A 366 10.87 -0.40 -6.81
N ARG A 367 10.66 -1.48 -7.57
CA ARG A 367 10.50 -2.85 -7.07
C ARG A 367 11.72 -3.30 -6.24
N SER A 368 12.92 -2.95 -6.69
CA SER A 368 14.18 -3.22 -5.99
C SER A 368 14.33 -2.44 -4.67
N SER A 369 13.65 -1.29 -4.58
CA SER A 369 13.79 -0.34 -3.47
C SER A 369 12.65 -0.42 -2.45
N VAL A 370 11.61 -1.23 -2.69
CA VAL A 370 10.42 -1.36 -1.81
C VAL A 370 10.78 -1.51 -0.34
N LEU A 371 11.72 -2.39 0.00
CA LEU A 371 12.12 -2.66 1.40
C LEU A 371 13.01 -1.58 2.01
N ARG A 372 13.75 -0.82 1.18
CA ARG A 372 14.70 0.20 1.64
C ARG A 372 14.06 1.57 1.78
N THR A 373 13.27 1.97 0.78
CA THR A 373 12.71 3.32 0.67
C THR A 373 11.19 3.36 0.83
N GLY A 374 10.54 2.19 0.88
CA GLY A 374 9.07 2.12 0.93
C GLY A 374 8.42 2.45 -0.41
N CYS A 375 9.12 2.31 -1.54
CA CYS A 375 8.58 2.64 -2.85
C CYS A 375 7.23 1.93 -3.11
N ARG A 376 6.25 2.68 -3.65
CA ARG A 376 4.89 2.23 -3.98
C ARG A 376 4.49 2.54 -5.42
N GLY A 377 5.26 3.36 -6.12
CA GLY A 377 5.01 3.72 -7.51
C GLY A 377 6.14 4.55 -8.09
N VAL A 378 5.95 5.01 -9.31
CA VAL A 378 6.91 5.86 -10.02
C VAL A 378 6.22 7.02 -10.70
N LEU A 379 6.92 8.14 -10.80
CA LEU A 379 6.64 9.22 -11.74
C LEU A 379 7.75 9.20 -12.79
N PHE A 380 7.37 8.88 -14.03
CA PHE A 380 8.32 8.64 -15.12
C PHE A 380 8.11 9.62 -16.28
N SER A 381 9.19 10.29 -16.67
CA SER A 381 9.20 11.22 -17.81
C SER A 381 9.88 10.58 -19.01
N ARG A 382 9.11 10.25 -20.05
CA ARG A 382 9.63 9.55 -21.24
C ARG A 382 10.57 10.43 -22.07
N GLN A 383 10.27 11.73 -22.17
CA GLN A 383 11.05 12.70 -22.94
C GLN A 383 12.45 12.93 -22.34
N SER A 384 12.56 12.89 -21.01
CA SER A 384 13.82 13.16 -20.30
C SER A 384 14.50 11.91 -19.74
N SER A 385 13.84 10.75 -19.83
CA SER A 385 14.26 9.49 -19.20
C SER A 385 14.47 9.61 -17.68
N ARG A 386 13.78 10.56 -17.05
CA ARG A 386 13.84 10.81 -15.60
C ARG A 386 12.83 9.93 -14.88
N CYS A 387 13.28 9.36 -13.78
CA CYS A 387 12.48 8.48 -12.93
C CYS A 387 12.49 9.01 -11.50
N HIS A 388 11.31 9.14 -10.92
CA HIS A 388 11.16 9.41 -9.49
C HIS A 388 10.46 8.24 -8.83
N LEU A 389 11.02 7.77 -7.71
CA LEU A 389 10.41 6.76 -6.87
C LEU A 389 9.40 7.44 -5.94
N LEU A 390 8.16 6.98 -5.99
CA LEU A 390 7.07 7.49 -5.17
C LEU A 390 6.93 6.64 -3.92
N ARG A 391 6.88 7.30 -2.77
CA ARG A 391 6.57 6.69 -1.47
C ARG A 391 5.55 7.54 -0.74
N ILE A 392 4.99 6.96 0.31
CA ILE A 392 4.11 7.68 1.23
C ILE A 392 4.88 8.86 1.82
N GLY A 393 4.34 10.06 1.61
CA GLY A 393 4.77 11.32 2.19
C GLY A 393 3.93 11.71 3.40
N ASP A 394 4.29 12.83 4.01
CA ASP A 394 3.47 13.50 5.01
C ASP A 394 2.30 14.26 4.36
N ILE A 395 1.46 14.91 5.16
CA ILE A 395 0.26 15.61 4.65
C ILE A 395 0.52 16.92 3.89
N PHE A 396 1.77 17.35 3.80
CA PHE A 396 2.20 18.53 3.02
C PHE A 396 2.97 18.15 1.78
N ASP A 397 3.50 16.93 1.75
CA ASP A 397 4.14 16.37 0.59
C ASP A 397 3.11 16.22 -0.53
N HIS A 398 3.36 16.93 -1.62
CA HIS A 398 2.58 16.84 -2.83
C HIS A 398 3.50 16.93 -4.03
N ILE A 399 3.05 16.35 -5.13
CA ILE A 399 3.74 16.39 -6.41
C ILE A 399 2.78 16.89 -7.44
N ILE A 400 3.15 17.99 -8.10
CA ILE A 400 2.49 18.44 -9.31
C ILE A 400 3.01 17.57 -10.45
N VAL A 401 2.10 16.87 -11.10
CA VAL A 401 2.40 15.91 -12.17
C VAL A 401 2.34 16.66 -13.49
N ASN A 402 3.43 16.62 -14.27
CA ASN A 402 3.39 17.15 -15.63
C ASN A 402 2.48 16.24 -16.49
N PRO A 403 1.65 16.81 -17.39
CA PRO A 403 0.76 16.01 -18.25
C PRO A 403 1.46 14.96 -19.12
N GLU A 404 2.73 15.21 -19.44
CA GLU A 404 3.59 14.31 -20.24
C GLU A 404 4.26 13.20 -19.41
N ASP A 405 4.22 13.31 -18.08
CA ASP A 405 4.81 12.34 -17.17
C ASP A 405 3.78 11.28 -16.79
N GLU A 406 4.24 10.06 -16.57
CA GLU A 406 3.40 8.92 -16.25
C GLU A 406 3.52 8.55 -14.78
N VAL A 407 2.40 8.60 -14.07
CA VAL A 407 2.30 8.10 -12.70
C VAL A 407 1.83 6.66 -12.74
N VAL A 408 2.64 5.74 -12.21
CA VAL A 408 2.32 4.32 -12.20
C VAL A 408 2.55 3.74 -10.81
N ARG A 409 1.48 3.20 -10.22
CA ARG A 409 1.47 2.49 -8.96
C ARG A 409 1.88 1.04 -9.16
N LEU A 410 2.74 0.53 -8.28
CA LEU A 410 3.07 -0.89 -8.16
C LEU A 410 2.16 -1.51 -7.10
N ILE A 411 1.23 -2.36 -7.51
CA ILE A 411 0.20 -2.93 -6.62
C ILE A 411 0.72 -4.18 -5.93
N SER A 412 1.12 -5.18 -6.71
CA SER A 412 1.57 -6.47 -6.20
C SER A 412 2.45 -7.18 -7.22
N CYS A 413 3.29 -8.10 -6.74
CA CYS A 413 4.17 -8.92 -7.54
C CYS A 413 4.09 -10.37 -7.08
N LYS A 414 4.28 -11.30 -8.01
CA LYS A 414 4.43 -12.73 -7.73
C LYS A 414 5.52 -13.32 -8.61
N LYS A 415 6.14 -14.41 -8.14
CA LYS A 415 7.09 -15.20 -8.93
C LYS A 415 6.42 -15.81 -10.15
N ASP A 416 7.17 -15.91 -11.24
CA ASP A 416 6.71 -16.39 -12.54
C ASP A 416 7.66 -17.45 -13.09
N ARG A 417 7.24 -18.73 -12.98
CA ARG A 417 7.87 -19.91 -13.61
C ARG A 417 9.40 -19.92 -13.47
N GLU A 418 9.89 -19.70 -12.26
CA GLU A 418 11.34 -19.59 -11.96
C GLU A 418 12.13 -20.79 -12.50
N ASP A 419 11.60 -22.01 -12.35
CA ASP A 419 12.24 -23.23 -12.86
C ASP A 419 12.41 -23.23 -14.39
N GLU A 420 11.42 -22.75 -15.15
CA GLU A 420 11.47 -22.67 -16.62
C GLU A 420 12.41 -21.56 -17.10
N ARG A 421 12.61 -20.54 -16.26
CA ARG A 421 13.45 -19.36 -16.55
C ARG A 421 14.89 -19.51 -16.07
N THR A 422 15.15 -20.52 -15.24
CA THR A 422 16.49 -20.81 -14.73
C THR A 422 17.42 -21.19 -15.86
N ASN A 423 18.56 -20.49 -15.97
CA ASN A 423 19.56 -20.63 -17.04
C ASN A 423 19.12 -20.17 -18.44
N ASN A 424 17.99 -19.47 -18.57
CA ASN A 424 17.71 -18.76 -19.82
C ASN A 424 18.83 -17.74 -20.09
N PRO A 425 19.13 -17.47 -21.37
CA PRO A 425 20.06 -16.40 -21.73
C PRO A 425 19.48 -15.03 -21.34
N GLU A 426 20.37 -14.06 -21.20
CA GLU A 426 20.00 -12.67 -20.92
C GLU A 426 18.99 -12.12 -21.94
N PRO A 427 18.03 -11.27 -21.51
CA PRO A 427 17.01 -10.72 -22.38
C PRO A 427 17.60 -9.93 -23.53
N LEU A 428 16.94 -10.00 -24.68
CA LEU A 428 17.32 -9.28 -25.88
C LEU A 428 16.40 -8.07 -26.08
N ARG A 429 16.99 -6.94 -26.51
CA ARG A 429 16.25 -5.73 -26.87
C ARG A 429 16.23 -5.55 -28.39
N TYR A 430 15.07 -5.19 -28.93
CA TYR A 430 14.86 -4.90 -30.34
C TYR A 430 14.13 -3.58 -30.50
N TYR A 431 14.63 -2.72 -31.39
CA TYR A 431 13.87 -1.58 -31.90
C TYR A 431 13.10 -2.01 -33.15
N ILE A 432 11.80 -1.77 -33.16
CA ILE A 432 10.90 -2.08 -34.28
C ILE A 432 10.53 -0.75 -34.93
N GLU A 433 11.22 -0.43 -36.02
CA GLU A 433 11.12 0.86 -36.69
C GLU A 433 9.70 1.20 -37.14
N GLU A 434 8.95 0.22 -37.64
CA GLU A 434 7.62 0.46 -38.20
C GLU A 434 6.55 0.85 -37.16
N ILE A 435 6.80 0.57 -35.88
CA ILE A 435 5.89 0.93 -34.78
C ILE A 435 6.55 1.82 -33.72
N HIS A 436 7.81 2.24 -33.94
CA HIS A 436 8.60 3.08 -33.03
C HIS A 436 8.59 2.59 -31.58
N GLN A 437 8.79 1.28 -31.39
CA GLN A 437 8.85 0.65 -30.06
C GLN A 437 10.16 -0.07 -29.84
N VAL A 438 10.60 -0.05 -28.59
CA VAL A 438 11.64 -0.93 -28.08
C VAL A 438 10.98 -2.05 -27.29
N CYS A 439 11.22 -3.27 -27.74
CA CYS A 439 10.74 -4.48 -27.09
C CYS A 439 11.89 -5.21 -26.43
N GLN A 440 11.68 -5.67 -25.19
CA GLN A 440 12.58 -6.60 -24.53
C GLN A 440 11.92 -7.98 -24.47
N ILE A 441 12.68 -9.01 -24.83
CA ILE A 441 12.21 -10.39 -24.87
C ILE A 441 13.14 -11.31 -24.10
N GLU A 442 12.58 -12.40 -23.58
CA GLU A 442 13.33 -13.49 -22.95
C GLU A 442 13.22 -14.75 -23.81
N LEU A 443 14.35 -15.41 -24.06
CA LEU A 443 14.38 -16.66 -24.81
C LEU A 443 14.35 -17.85 -23.86
N TYR A 444 13.55 -18.86 -24.19
CA TYR A 444 13.45 -20.07 -23.36
C TYR A 444 14.29 -21.22 -23.92
N ILE A 445 15.11 -21.81 -23.04
CA ILE A 445 15.88 -23.03 -23.36
C ILE A 445 15.01 -24.30 -23.23
N SER A 446 14.05 -24.30 -22.30
CA SER A 446 13.18 -25.45 -22.06
C SER A 446 12.36 -25.80 -23.30
N SER A 447 12.17 -27.10 -23.54
CA SER A 447 11.29 -27.61 -24.58
C SER A 447 9.83 -27.75 -24.11
N VAL A 448 9.59 -27.72 -22.79
CA VAL A 448 8.27 -27.87 -22.19
C VAL A 448 7.98 -26.61 -21.39
N LEU A 449 6.96 -25.87 -21.83
CA LEU A 449 6.66 -24.54 -21.32
C LEU A 449 5.22 -24.50 -20.82
N SER A 450 4.99 -24.01 -19.61
CA SER A 450 3.63 -23.87 -19.06
C SER A 450 3.07 -22.48 -19.33
N SER A 451 1.74 -22.34 -19.22
CA SER A 451 1.02 -21.05 -19.31
C SER A 451 0.96 -20.41 -20.69
N TRP A 452 0.89 -21.20 -21.77
CA TRP A 452 0.83 -20.68 -23.15
C TRP A 452 -0.32 -21.25 -23.97
N ILE A 453 -1.10 -20.37 -24.57
CA ILE A 453 -2.20 -20.73 -25.48
C ILE A 453 -1.87 -20.19 -26.88
N PRO A 454 -1.82 -21.06 -27.91
CA PRO A 454 -1.55 -20.61 -29.28
C PRO A 454 -2.74 -19.82 -29.83
N ILE A 455 -2.46 -18.62 -30.35
CA ILE A 455 -3.45 -17.73 -30.98
C ILE A 455 -3.56 -18.06 -32.47
N SER A 456 -2.44 -18.03 -33.17
CA SER A 456 -2.36 -18.19 -34.63
C SER A 456 -0.96 -18.63 -35.06
N THR A 457 -0.86 -19.21 -36.25
CA THR A 457 0.42 -19.52 -36.90
C THR A 457 0.46 -18.86 -38.26
N ILE A 458 1.53 -18.12 -38.51
CA ILE A 458 1.79 -17.36 -39.73
C ILE A 458 2.92 -18.06 -40.48
N GLU A 459 2.67 -18.37 -41.75
CA GLU A 459 3.63 -19.02 -42.64
C GLU A 459 4.53 -18.00 -43.34
N ASP A 460 5.64 -18.48 -43.91
CA ASP A 460 6.58 -17.71 -44.72
C ASP A 460 7.14 -16.44 -44.03
N VAL A 461 7.33 -16.47 -42.71
CA VAL A 461 7.93 -15.37 -41.96
C VAL A 461 9.46 -15.39 -42.09
N ASP A 462 9.98 -14.33 -42.69
CA ASP A 462 11.34 -14.21 -43.20
C ASP A 462 12.39 -13.84 -42.14
N SER A 463 11.97 -13.42 -40.93
CA SER A 463 12.89 -13.16 -39.81
C SER A 463 12.23 -13.30 -38.44
N PHE A 464 13.08 -13.57 -37.44
CA PHE A 464 12.68 -13.62 -36.03
C PHE A 464 12.10 -12.27 -35.54
N GLN A 465 12.70 -11.15 -35.95
CA GLN A 465 12.23 -9.80 -35.61
C GLN A 465 10.87 -9.48 -36.24
N LYS A 466 10.57 -10.00 -37.44
CA LYS A 466 9.25 -9.87 -38.08
C LYS A 466 8.18 -10.63 -37.28
N CYS A 467 8.52 -11.79 -36.73
CA CYS A 467 7.63 -12.54 -35.82
C CYS A 467 7.37 -11.77 -34.52
N LEU A 468 8.40 -11.16 -33.92
CA LEU A 468 8.24 -10.25 -32.78
C LEU A 468 7.31 -9.08 -33.12
N LYS A 469 7.46 -8.44 -34.29
CA LYS A 469 6.55 -7.36 -34.71
C LYS A 469 5.10 -7.81 -34.77
N PHE A 470 4.83 -9.01 -35.34
CA PHE A 470 3.47 -9.54 -35.35
C PHE A 470 2.91 -9.69 -33.93
N CYS A 471 3.71 -10.20 -32.99
CA CYS A 471 3.32 -10.28 -31.59
C CYS A 471 3.08 -8.89 -30.97
N ALA A 472 4.00 -7.94 -31.12
CA ALA A 472 3.90 -6.59 -30.55
C ALA A 472 2.66 -5.82 -31.04
N THR A 473 2.22 -6.07 -32.28
CA THR A 473 1.00 -5.45 -32.84
C THR A 473 -0.30 -6.17 -32.45
N HIS A 474 -0.22 -7.40 -31.95
CA HIS A 474 -1.39 -8.21 -31.60
C HIS A 474 -1.69 -8.06 -30.10
N LYS A 475 -2.81 -7.39 -29.75
CA LYS A 475 -3.15 -6.98 -28.37
C LYS A 475 -3.05 -8.08 -27.29
N GLN A 476 -3.40 -9.33 -27.64
CA GLN A 476 -3.38 -10.48 -26.71
C GLN A 476 -2.03 -11.24 -26.70
N CYS A 477 -1.11 -10.94 -27.63
CA CYS A 477 0.11 -11.69 -27.76
C CYS A 477 1.09 -11.35 -26.63
N SER A 478 1.59 -12.39 -25.97
CA SER A 478 2.54 -12.33 -24.86
C SER A 478 3.84 -13.08 -25.16
N ALA A 479 3.85 -13.95 -26.16
CA ALA A 479 5.01 -14.71 -26.61
C ALA A 479 4.86 -15.20 -28.05
N PHE A 480 5.95 -15.66 -28.64
CA PHE A 480 5.96 -16.26 -29.97
C PHE A 480 6.99 -17.38 -30.09
N ASN A 481 6.74 -18.31 -31.00
CA ASN A 481 7.71 -19.33 -31.41
C ASN A 481 8.04 -19.18 -32.88
N PHE A 482 9.32 -19.05 -33.21
CA PHE A 482 9.80 -18.92 -34.58
C PHE A 482 10.64 -20.13 -34.97
N SER A 483 10.28 -20.79 -36.06
CA SER A 483 10.94 -22.00 -36.55
C SER A 483 11.86 -21.76 -37.74
N ASN A 484 12.81 -22.68 -37.96
CA ASN A 484 13.69 -22.65 -39.13
C ASN A 484 12.95 -22.87 -40.47
N VAL A 485 11.74 -23.39 -40.45
CA VAL A 485 10.83 -23.51 -41.61
C VAL A 485 9.94 -22.27 -41.80
N LYS A 486 10.33 -21.13 -41.20
CA LYS A 486 9.66 -19.83 -41.35
C LYS A 486 8.22 -19.78 -40.82
N LEU A 487 7.86 -20.68 -39.91
CA LEU A 487 6.59 -20.60 -39.17
C LEU A 487 6.77 -19.72 -37.93
N CYS A 488 5.85 -18.77 -37.75
CA CYS A 488 5.74 -17.91 -36.58
C CYS A 488 4.42 -18.20 -35.87
N THR A 489 4.45 -18.82 -34.70
CA THR A 489 3.26 -19.06 -33.88
C THR A 489 3.20 -18.02 -32.76
N LEU A 490 2.07 -17.32 -32.65
CA LEU A 490 1.81 -16.34 -31.59
C LEU A 490 1.08 -16.98 -30.42
N PHE A 491 1.37 -16.54 -29.20
CA PHE A 491 0.78 -17.08 -27.97
C PHE A 491 0.26 -15.97 -27.07
N GLU A 492 -0.88 -16.25 -26.41
CA GLU A 492 -1.36 -15.48 -25.27
C GLU A 492 -1.01 -16.19 -23.96
N SER A 493 -1.05 -15.43 -22.86
CA SER A 493 -0.84 -15.95 -21.52
C SER A 493 -2.00 -16.87 -21.11
N GLY A 494 -1.69 -18.09 -20.69
CA GLY A 494 -2.65 -19.09 -20.24
C GLY A 494 -2.54 -19.42 -18.75
N SER A 495 -3.26 -20.46 -18.33
CA SER A 495 -3.10 -21.09 -17.02
C SER A 495 -1.92 -22.06 -17.00
N VAL A 496 -1.41 -22.42 -15.83
CA VAL A 496 -0.29 -23.37 -15.68
C VAL A 496 -0.54 -24.72 -16.39
N ASN A 497 -1.80 -25.11 -16.57
CA ASN A 497 -2.17 -26.34 -17.26
C ASN A 497 -2.06 -26.25 -18.80
N ASN A 498 -1.91 -25.05 -19.35
CA ASN A 498 -1.71 -24.83 -20.77
C ASN A 498 -0.25 -25.10 -21.14
N MET A 499 0.06 -26.37 -21.34
CA MET A 499 1.40 -26.84 -21.69
C MET A 499 1.67 -26.70 -23.20
N TYR A 500 2.83 -26.14 -23.53
CA TYR A 500 3.34 -26.04 -24.89
C TYR A 500 4.68 -26.79 -25.02
N ASN A 501 4.74 -27.71 -25.99
CA ASN A 501 5.95 -28.43 -26.33
C ASN A 501 6.63 -27.77 -27.53
N LYS A 502 7.71 -27.04 -27.26
CA LYS A 502 8.51 -26.32 -28.27
C LYS A 502 9.21 -27.31 -29.21
N PRO A 503 9.04 -27.20 -30.54
CA PRO A 503 9.79 -27.99 -31.51
C PRO A 503 11.32 -27.78 -31.41
N ASN A 504 12.11 -28.83 -31.68
CA ASN A 504 13.57 -28.77 -31.56
C ASN A 504 14.24 -27.72 -32.46
N ASN A 505 13.65 -27.42 -33.62
CA ASN A 505 14.19 -26.46 -34.59
C ASN A 505 13.48 -25.10 -34.53
N SER A 506 13.03 -24.70 -33.36
CA SER A 506 12.41 -23.40 -33.12
C SER A 506 12.90 -22.73 -31.84
N VAL A 507 12.75 -21.41 -31.84
CA VAL A 507 13.09 -20.53 -30.74
C VAL A 507 11.80 -19.94 -30.18
N PHE A 508 11.55 -20.19 -28.91
CA PHE A 508 10.44 -19.60 -28.17
C PHE A 508 10.94 -18.36 -27.45
N ALA A 509 10.19 -17.28 -27.56
CA ALA A 509 10.49 -16.01 -26.95
C ALA A 509 9.25 -15.41 -26.29
N GLU A 510 9.40 -15.05 -25.03
CA GLU A 510 8.41 -14.31 -24.27
C GLU A 510 8.66 -12.81 -24.40
N VAL A 511 7.61 -12.04 -24.67
CA VAL A 511 7.70 -10.58 -24.67
C VAL A 511 7.55 -10.08 -23.24
N LEU A 512 8.60 -9.43 -22.72
CA LEU A 512 8.60 -8.85 -21.37
C LEU A 512 7.87 -7.50 -21.37
N TYR A 513 8.21 -6.64 -22.32
CA TYR A 513 7.51 -5.39 -22.60
C TYR A 513 7.82 -4.90 -24.01
N CYS A 514 6.93 -4.05 -24.54
CA CYS A 514 7.18 -3.20 -25.69
C CYS A 514 6.69 -1.79 -25.35
N GLU A 515 7.58 -0.81 -25.41
CA GLU A 515 7.28 0.59 -25.07
C GLU A 515 7.71 1.53 -26.19
N PRO A 516 7.05 2.68 -26.36
CA PRO A 516 7.52 3.72 -27.28
C PRO A 516 8.96 4.12 -26.99
N GLY A 517 9.78 4.20 -28.03
CA GLY A 517 11.20 4.49 -27.91
C GLY A 517 11.88 4.65 -29.28
N THR A 518 13.19 4.80 -29.26
CA THR A 518 14.06 5.04 -30.40
C THR A 518 15.21 4.04 -30.45
N VAL A 519 15.96 4.04 -31.54
CA VAL A 519 17.16 3.21 -31.67
C VAL A 519 18.24 3.55 -30.64
N ILE A 520 18.25 4.78 -30.10
CA ILE A 520 19.22 5.22 -29.09
C ILE A 520 19.03 4.45 -27.78
N ASP A 521 17.80 4.05 -27.48
CA ASP A 521 17.45 3.31 -26.25
C ASP A 521 17.92 1.84 -26.29
N LEU A 522 18.55 1.38 -27.38
CA LEU A 522 19.25 0.10 -27.44
C LEU A 522 20.71 0.18 -26.97
N ILE A 523 21.27 1.38 -26.90
CA ILE A 523 22.69 1.60 -26.58
C ILE A 523 22.91 1.69 -25.05
N TYR A 524 21.83 1.88 -24.30
CA TYR A 524 21.80 2.02 -22.84
C TYR A 524 20.75 1.08 -22.25
#